data_AF-A0A9E0LH59-F1
#
_entry.id   AF-A0A9E0LH59-F1
#
_cell.length_a   1.000
_cell.length_b   1.000
_cell.length_c   1.000
_cell.angle_alpha   90.00
_cell.angle_beta   90.00
_cell.angle_gamma   90.00
#
_symmetry.space_group_name_H-M   'P 1'
#
loop_
_entity.id
_entity.type
_entity.pdbx_description
1 polymer ?
#
loop_
_entity_poly.entity_id
_entity_poly.type
_entity_poly.pdbx_seq_one_letter_code
_entity_poly.pdbx_strand_id
1 'polypeptide(L)'
;MSVYFEVYEIVKGIPSGRILTYGLISNLLEKRLSAQGVGWALRALSSEKTDKKYHSGNVPWHRVINSTGGVSTSRNTEMPPDLQQRLLEAEGIVFNSEGKLDMQKYLWVEKLVLAVSLSLLVFSLLVSLVALPAYSRPTPEQALRELKSGNKRYLSGKTNHFEVDSVRREMTAINGQKPVAIVLGCSDSRVPVEMVFDQGLAELFVVRVAGNVCATSELASIEYGIKYLGIPLVIVLGHSDCGAVKAAVDSAVNGSLLPGNLPTIMSKIAPAVAAARKKHPAEKGDQLVHSSAIANVWLSANDMLSNSTIVKEAVFSGKVKIVGAMRDLKTGTITFLGEYPQPARLMTK
;
A
#
# COMPACT_ATOMS: atom_id res chain seq x y z
N MET A 1 -3.36 3.03 -15.72
CA MET A 1 -4.46 3.87 -16.26
C MET A 1 -5.39 4.18 -15.10
N SER A 2 -5.94 5.39 -14.97
CA SER A 2 -6.85 5.68 -13.84
C SER A 2 -8.07 4.77 -13.91
N VAL A 3 -8.46 4.15 -12.79
CA VAL A 3 -9.65 3.27 -12.72
C VAL A 3 -10.92 4.03 -13.12
N TYR A 4 -10.94 5.37 -13.00
CA TYR A 4 -12.04 6.20 -13.49
C TYR A 4 -12.16 6.17 -15.01
N PHE A 5 -11.05 6.09 -15.74
CA PHE A 5 -11.10 5.95 -17.20
C PHE A 5 -11.71 4.60 -17.60
N GLU A 6 -11.43 3.54 -16.85
CA GLU A 6 -12.05 2.24 -17.07
C GLU A 6 -13.56 2.28 -16.77
N VAL A 7 -14.00 2.99 -15.72
CA VAL A 7 -15.42 3.27 -15.48
C VAL A 7 -16.04 3.97 -16.70
N TYR A 8 -15.40 5.03 -17.21
CA TYR A 8 -15.93 5.80 -18.34
C TYR A 8 -16.04 4.96 -19.61
N GLU A 9 -15.05 4.13 -19.92
CA GLU A 9 -15.10 3.20 -21.06
C GLU A 9 -16.22 2.16 -20.89
N ILE A 10 -16.41 1.63 -19.67
CA ILE A 10 -17.51 0.71 -19.40
C ILE A 10 -18.87 1.38 -19.63
N VAL A 11 -19.05 2.59 -19.11
CA VAL A 11 -20.31 3.36 -19.19
C VAL A 11 -20.58 3.80 -20.62
N LYS A 12 -19.56 4.27 -21.35
CA LYS A 12 -19.66 4.65 -22.76
C LYS A 12 -20.15 3.51 -23.66
N GLY A 13 -19.83 2.27 -23.28
CA GLY A 13 -20.31 1.09 -23.98
C GLY A 13 -21.79 0.78 -23.77
N ILE A 14 -22.45 1.26 -22.70
CA ILE A 14 -23.84 0.88 -22.38
C ILE A 14 -24.75 1.36 -23.52
N PRO A 15 -25.47 0.48 -24.24
CA PRO A 15 -26.34 0.88 -25.35
C PRO A 15 -27.51 1.75 -24.87
N SER A 16 -28.08 2.53 -25.79
CA SER A 16 -29.34 3.24 -25.55
C SER A 16 -30.44 2.27 -25.14
N GLY A 17 -31.24 2.62 -24.14
CA GLY A 17 -32.33 1.79 -23.62
C GLY A 17 -31.88 0.62 -22.75
N ARG A 18 -30.58 0.57 -22.40
CA ARG A 18 -29.98 -0.41 -21.49
C ARG A 18 -29.35 0.25 -20.29
N ILE A 19 -29.26 -0.49 -19.20
CA ILE A 19 -28.67 -0.01 -17.94
C ILE A 19 -27.66 -0.99 -17.35
N LEU A 20 -26.81 -0.46 -16.46
CA LEU A 20 -26.06 -1.23 -15.48
C LEU A 20 -26.26 -0.62 -14.10
N THR A 21 -26.07 -1.42 -13.06
CA THR A 21 -25.99 -0.87 -11.70
C THR A 21 -24.57 -0.46 -11.37
N TYR A 22 -24.42 0.48 -10.44
CA TYR A 22 -23.11 0.82 -9.88
C TYR A 22 -22.35 -0.41 -9.36
N GLY A 23 -23.06 -1.37 -8.75
CA GLY A 23 -22.49 -2.63 -8.27
C GLY A 23 -22.02 -3.55 -9.39
N LEU A 24 -22.73 -3.60 -10.52
CA LEU A 24 -22.31 -4.39 -11.68
C LEU A 24 -21.06 -3.81 -12.33
N ILE A 25 -20.96 -2.49 -12.45
CA ILE A 25 -19.74 -1.83 -12.95
C ILE A 25 -18.57 -2.09 -12.00
N SER A 26 -18.80 -2.01 -10.68
CA SER A 26 -17.81 -2.39 -9.66
C SER A 26 -17.31 -3.84 -9.86
N ASN A 27 -18.21 -4.79 -10.12
CA ASN A 27 -17.84 -6.17 -10.40
C ASN A 27 -17.05 -6.33 -11.72
N LEU A 28 -17.44 -5.63 -12.78
CA LEU A 28 -16.70 -5.62 -14.06
C LEU A 28 -15.27 -5.05 -13.91
N LEU A 29 -15.04 -4.24 -12.88
CA LEU A 29 -13.72 -3.71 -12.51
C LEU A 29 -12.98 -4.60 -11.51
N GLU A 30 -13.43 -5.83 -11.29
CA GLU A 30 -12.87 -6.76 -10.29
C GLU A 30 -12.91 -6.18 -8.87
N LYS A 31 -13.94 -5.37 -8.57
CA LYS A 31 -14.14 -4.68 -7.28
C LYS A 31 -13.01 -3.72 -6.89
N ARG A 32 -12.20 -3.27 -7.86
CA ARG A 32 -11.22 -2.19 -7.65
C ARG A 32 -11.86 -0.85 -7.29
N LEU A 33 -13.16 -0.69 -7.54
CA LEU A 33 -13.99 0.39 -7.00
C LEU A 33 -15.26 -0.19 -6.38
N SER A 34 -15.75 0.42 -5.30
CA SER A 34 -17.09 0.14 -4.77
C SER A 34 -18.17 0.74 -5.67
N ALA A 35 -19.44 0.34 -5.49
CA ALA A 35 -20.57 0.97 -6.17
C ALA A 35 -20.61 2.50 -5.94
N GLN A 36 -20.27 2.95 -4.73
CA GLN A 36 -20.16 4.38 -4.42
C GLN A 36 -19.00 5.04 -5.17
N GLY A 37 -17.85 4.36 -5.26
CA GLY A 37 -16.68 4.82 -6.02
C GLY A 37 -16.97 4.99 -7.52
N VAL A 38 -17.77 4.09 -8.11
CA VAL A 38 -18.28 4.27 -9.49
C VAL A 38 -19.15 5.55 -9.58
N GLY A 39 -19.97 5.81 -8.56
CA GLY A 39 -20.74 7.06 -8.46
C GLY A 39 -19.86 8.31 -8.42
N TRP A 40 -18.77 8.29 -7.65
CA TRP A 40 -17.80 9.40 -7.61
C TRP A 40 -17.07 9.60 -8.92
N ALA A 41 -16.70 8.51 -9.60
CA ALA A 41 -16.11 8.59 -10.94
C ALA A 41 -17.03 9.34 -11.90
N LEU A 42 -18.32 8.99 -11.96
CA LEU A 42 -19.28 9.66 -12.84
C LEU A 42 -19.53 11.13 -12.44
N ARG A 43 -19.52 11.46 -11.15
CA ARG A 43 -19.62 12.87 -10.69
C ARG A 43 -18.40 13.71 -11.05
N ALA A 44 -17.24 13.10 -11.22
CA ALA A 44 -16.01 13.79 -11.61
C ALA A 44 -15.96 14.15 -13.11
N LEU A 45 -16.96 13.75 -13.90
CA LEU A 45 -17.07 14.17 -15.30
C LEU A 45 -17.29 15.69 -15.34
N SER A 46 -16.42 16.37 -16.09
CA SER A 46 -16.62 17.78 -16.41
C SER A 46 -17.86 17.98 -17.29
N SER A 47 -18.37 19.22 -17.33
CA SER A 47 -19.52 19.60 -18.14
C SER A 47 -19.29 19.30 -19.63
N GLU A 48 -20.38 19.20 -20.38
CA GLU A 48 -20.36 18.86 -21.81
C GLU A 48 -19.53 19.83 -22.68
N LYS A 49 -19.32 21.07 -22.22
CA LYS A 49 -18.63 22.14 -22.97
C LYS A 49 -17.12 22.18 -22.67
N THR A 50 -16.43 21.04 -22.72
CA THR A 50 -15.00 20.93 -22.39
C THR A 50 -14.24 20.08 -23.40
N ASP A 51 -12.96 20.39 -23.63
CA ASP A 51 -12.08 19.63 -24.54
C ASP A 51 -11.52 18.33 -23.92
N LYS A 52 -11.94 17.95 -22.71
CA LYS A 52 -11.46 16.73 -22.07
C LYS A 52 -11.96 15.48 -22.80
N LYS A 53 -11.12 14.44 -22.86
CA LYS A 53 -11.44 13.14 -23.49
C LYS A 53 -12.75 12.51 -22.96
N TYR A 54 -13.03 12.63 -21.65
CA TYR A 54 -14.27 12.16 -21.03
C TYR A 54 -14.97 13.33 -20.34
N HIS A 55 -16.26 13.50 -20.62
CA HIS A 55 -17.12 14.54 -20.07
C HIS A 55 -18.58 14.08 -20.05
N SER A 56 -19.45 14.84 -19.39
CA SER A 56 -20.85 14.45 -19.19
C SER A 56 -21.69 14.35 -20.47
N GLY A 57 -21.18 14.90 -21.59
CA GLY A 57 -21.84 14.81 -22.90
C GLY A 57 -21.44 13.58 -23.73
N ASN A 58 -20.30 12.94 -23.44
CA ASN A 58 -19.83 11.77 -24.20
C ASN A 58 -19.76 10.47 -23.38
N VAL A 59 -19.99 10.55 -22.07
CA VAL A 59 -20.18 9.40 -21.18
C VAL A 59 -21.65 9.38 -20.73
N PRO A 60 -22.45 8.36 -21.10
CA PRO A 60 -23.89 8.28 -20.82
C PRO A 60 -24.14 7.85 -19.37
N TRP A 61 -23.76 8.71 -18.43
CA TRP A 61 -23.81 8.48 -16.99
C TRP A 61 -25.22 8.15 -16.49
N HIS A 62 -26.27 8.63 -17.16
CA HIS A 62 -27.67 8.40 -16.78
C HIS A 62 -28.07 6.93 -16.85
N ARG A 63 -27.38 6.12 -17.67
CA ARG A 63 -27.59 4.66 -17.81
C ARG A 63 -27.09 3.83 -16.61
N VAL A 64 -26.50 4.48 -15.61
CA VAL A 64 -26.06 3.82 -14.37
C VAL A 64 -27.03 4.11 -13.23
N ILE A 65 -27.65 3.05 -12.70
CA ILE A 65 -28.70 3.16 -11.69
C ILE A 65 -28.36 2.43 -10.39
N ASN A 66 -29.17 2.63 -9.35
CA ASN A 66 -28.97 1.93 -8.09
C ASN A 66 -29.44 0.45 -8.17
N SER A 67 -29.17 -0.33 -7.12
CA SER A 67 -29.52 -1.75 -7.07
C SER A 67 -31.02 -2.02 -6.92
N THR A 68 -31.83 -1.01 -6.62
CA THR A 68 -33.29 -1.15 -6.43
C THR A 68 -34.09 -0.77 -7.67
N GLY A 69 -33.42 -0.44 -8.79
CA GLY A 69 -34.09 -0.01 -10.03
C GLY A 69 -34.42 1.48 -10.08
N GLY A 70 -33.95 2.28 -9.12
CA GLY A 70 -34.20 3.71 -9.06
C GLY A 70 -33.05 4.57 -9.57
N VAL A 71 -33.37 5.82 -9.90
CA VAL A 71 -32.38 6.88 -10.20
C VAL A 71 -31.64 7.32 -8.94
N SER A 72 -30.39 7.77 -9.07
CA SER A 72 -29.52 8.13 -7.95
C SER A 72 -29.23 9.64 -7.85
N THR A 73 -29.83 10.43 -8.74
CA THR A 73 -29.64 11.90 -8.83
C THR A 73 -30.57 12.72 -7.96
N SER A 74 -31.58 12.13 -7.31
CA SER A 74 -32.56 12.86 -6.47
C SER A 74 -31.94 13.63 -5.30
N ARG A 75 -30.68 13.35 -4.95
CA ARG A 75 -29.91 14.02 -3.88
C ARG A 75 -28.82 14.97 -4.42
N ASN A 76 -28.72 15.16 -5.73
CA ASN A 76 -27.75 16.07 -6.33
C ASN A 76 -28.40 17.44 -6.58
N THR A 77 -27.99 18.46 -5.83
CA THR A 77 -28.53 19.83 -5.94
C THR A 77 -28.09 20.57 -7.20
N GLU A 78 -27.08 20.06 -7.91
CA GLU A 78 -26.52 20.69 -9.12
C GLU A 78 -27.24 20.24 -10.40
N MET A 79 -28.18 19.30 -10.32
CA MET A 79 -28.94 18.79 -11.45
C MET A 79 -30.44 18.76 -11.14
N PRO A 80 -31.33 19.00 -12.13
CA PRO A 80 -32.75 18.80 -11.94
C PRO A 80 -33.03 17.38 -11.40
N PRO A 81 -33.84 17.22 -10.34
CA PRO A 81 -34.04 15.93 -9.67
C PRO A 81 -34.54 14.81 -10.59
N ASP A 82 -35.25 15.17 -11.65
CA ASP A 82 -35.88 14.29 -12.63
C ASP A 82 -35.05 14.09 -13.91
N LEU A 83 -33.89 14.75 -14.04
CA LEU A 83 -33.09 14.74 -15.27
C LEU A 83 -32.66 13.32 -15.67
N GLN A 84 -32.16 12.53 -14.72
CA GLN A 84 -31.73 11.15 -15.00
C GLN A 84 -32.90 10.29 -15.52
N GLN A 85 -34.08 10.44 -14.91
CA GLN A 85 -35.26 9.69 -15.31
C GLN A 85 -35.72 10.11 -16.72
N ARG A 86 -35.82 11.42 -17.00
CA ARG A 86 -36.18 11.93 -18.33
C ARG A 86 -35.25 11.44 -19.43
N LEU A 87 -33.94 11.41 -19.17
CA LEU A 87 -32.95 10.91 -20.12
C LEU A 87 -33.12 9.40 -20.40
N LEU A 88 -33.49 8.60 -19.39
CA LEU A 88 -33.75 7.17 -19.56
C LEU A 88 -35.09 6.91 -20.27
N GLU A 89 -36.12 7.70 -19.97
CA GLU A 89 -37.42 7.64 -20.64
C GLU A 89 -37.32 8.02 -22.12
N ALA A 90 -36.48 9.01 -22.45
CA ALA A 90 -36.15 9.36 -23.84
C ALA A 90 -35.48 8.21 -24.61
N GLU A 91 -34.86 7.26 -23.89
CA GLU A 91 -34.29 6.03 -24.45
C GLU A 91 -35.27 4.83 -24.42
N GLY A 92 -36.54 5.06 -24.06
CA GLY A 92 -37.59 4.04 -24.04
C GLY A 92 -37.67 3.21 -22.76
N ILE A 93 -37.00 3.63 -21.68
CA ILE A 93 -37.09 2.97 -20.37
C ILE A 93 -38.32 3.48 -19.62
N VAL A 94 -39.13 2.55 -19.11
CA VAL A 94 -40.36 2.86 -18.38
C VAL A 94 -40.16 2.66 -16.88
N PHE A 95 -40.56 3.65 -16.09
CA PHE A 95 -40.61 3.59 -14.63
C PHE A 95 -42.05 3.33 -14.14
N ASN A 96 -42.19 2.60 -13.04
CA ASN A 96 -43.47 2.37 -12.39
C ASN A 96 -43.87 3.57 -11.50
N SER A 97 -45.04 3.48 -10.85
CA SER A 97 -45.55 4.51 -9.93
C SER A 97 -44.67 4.75 -8.69
N GLU A 98 -43.73 3.86 -8.38
CA GLU A 98 -42.73 4.01 -7.32
C GLU A 98 -41.40 4.61 -7.80
N GLY A 99 -41.29 4.99 -9.09
CA GLY A 99 -40.06 5.51 -9.67
C GLY A 99 -38.95 4.45 -9.83
N LYS A 100 -39.33 3.18 -10.02
CA LYS A 100 -38.41 2.07 -10.30
C LYS A 100 -38.62 1.50 -11.71
N LEU A 101 -37.53 1.12 -12.37
CA LEU A 101 -37.54 0.41 -13.65
C LEU A 101 -37.47 -1.12 -13.45
N ASP A 102 -37.92 -1.86 -14.46
CA ASP A 102 -37.76 -3.32 -14.51
C ASP A 102 -36.32 -3.71 -14.86
N MET A 103 -35.58 -4.14 -13.84
CA MET A 103 -34.17 -4.53 -13.98
C MET A 103 -33.98 -5.68 -14.96
N GLN A 104 -34.87 -6.68 -14.97
CA GLN A 104 -34.72 -7.86 -15.83
C GLN A 104 -34.87 -7.47 -17.31
N LYS A 105 -35.76 -6.51 -17.58
CA LYS A 105 -36.01 -6.03 -18.94
C LYS A 105 -34.88 -5.18 -19.50
N TYR A 106 -34.34 -4.24 -18.71
CA TYR A 106 -33.43 -3.20 -19.22
C TYR A 106 -31.94 -3.45 -18.92
N LEU A 107 -31.57 -4.41 -18.08
CA LEU A 107 -30.16 -4.76 -17.85
C LEU A 107 -29.44 -5.05 -19.17
N TRP A 108 -28.19 -4.57 -19.30
CA TRP A 108 -27.36 -4.89 -20.44
C TRP A 108 -26.76 -6.30 -20.33
N VAL A 109 -27.57 -7.29 -20.70
CA VAL A 109 -27.24 -8.71 -20.55
C VAL A 109 -26.13 -9.17 -21.51
N GLU A 110 -26.01 -8.62 -22.71
CA GLU A 110 -24.96 -9.03 -23.67
C GLU A 110 -23.53 -8.83 -23.16
N LYS A 111 -23.27 -7.78 -22.37
CA LYS A 111 -21.96 -7.59 -21.71
C LYS A 111 -21.76 -8.54 -20.53
N LEU A 112 -22.84 -8.96 -19.87
CA LEU A 112 -22.82 -9.99 -18.84
C LEU A 112 -22.64 -11.39 -19.45
N VAL A 113 -23.18 -11.63 -20.64
CA VAL A 113 -23.09 -12.91 -21.36
C VAL A 113 -21.78 -13.02 -22.12
N LEU A 114 -21.24 -11.98 -22.77
CA LEU A 114 -19.91 -12.02 -23.39
C LEU A 114 -18.78 -12.20 -22.36
N ALA A 115 -18.98 -11.76 -21.12
CA ALA A 115 -18.11 -12.09 -19.99
C ALA A 115 -18.22 -13.57 -19.56
N VAL A 116 -19.27 -14.30 -20.00
CA VAL A 116 -19.60 -15.67 -19.59
C VAL A 116 -19.50 -16.69 -20.76
N SER A 117 -19.68 -16.28 -22.01
CA SER A 117 -19.69 -17.16 -23.19
C SER A 117 -18.30 -17.39 -23.80
N LEU A 118 -17.31 -16.54 -23.51
CA LEU A 118 -15.90 -16.90 -23.71
C LEU A 118 -15.40 -17.91 -22.65
N SER A 119 -16.11 -18.06 -21.52
CA SER A 119 -15.73 -18.97 -20.44
C SER A 119 -16.40 -20.34 -20.50
N LEU A 120 -17.59 -20.50 -21.11
CA LEU A 120 -18.39 -21.73 -21.00
C LEU A 120 -17.87 -22.94 -21.81
N LEU A 121 -17.16 -22.74 -22.94
CA LEU A 121 -16.60 -23.86 -23.71
C LEU A 121 -15.29 -24.42 -23.12
N VAL A 122 -14.65 -23.66 -22.23
CA VAL A 122 -13.47 -24.11 -21.47
C VAL A 122 -13.86 -24.63 -20.08
N PHE A 123 -15.01 -24.21 -19.54
CA PHE A 123 -15.41 -24.53 -18.16
C PHE A 123 -15.81 -25.99 -17.93
N SER A 124 -16.43 -26.67 -18.91
CA SER A 124 -16.85 -28.08 -18.70
C SER A 124 -15.67 -29.04 -18.48
N LEU A 125 -14.45 -28.66 -18.81
CA LEU A 125 -13.24 -29.45 -18.58
C LEU A 125 -12.37 -28.92 -17.42
N LEU A 126 -12.72 -27.78 -16.82
CA LEU A 126 -11.91 -27.05 -15.82
C LEU A 126 -12.66 -26.74 -14.51
N VAL A 127 -13.83 -27.36 -14.27
CA VAL A 127 -14.59 -27.29 -12.98
C VAL A 127 -13.94 -28.18 -11.90
N SER A 128 -12.61 -28.17 -11.84
CA SER A 128 -11.81 -28.58 -10.69
C SER A 128 -10.65 -27.61 -10.61
N LEU A 129 -10.67 -26.73 -9.61
CA LEU A 129 -9.71 -25.63 -9.33
C LEU A 129 -9.88 -24.34 -10.15
N VAL A 130 -10.84 -23.49 -9.80
CA VAL A 130 -10.54 -22.05 -9.67
C VAL A 130 -11.22 -21.52 -8.42
N ALA A 131 -10.56 -21.71 -7.28
CA ALA A 131 -10.81 -20.85 -6.14
C ALA A 131 -10.50 -19.41 -6.59
N LEU A 132 -11.38 -18.45 -6.29
CA LEU A 132 -10.97 -17.03 -6.29
C LEU A 132 -9.63 -16.98 -5.56
N PRO A 133 -8.56 -16.38 -6.11
CA PRO A 133 -7.29 -16.41 -5.42
C PRO A 133 -7.50 -15.73 -4.07
N ALA A 134 -7.53 -16.54 -3.02
CA ALA A 134 -7.37 -16.05 -1.68
C ALA A 134 -6.12 -15.18 -1.74
N TYR A 135 -6.20 -13.95 -1.21
CA TYR A 135 -5.08 -13.01 -1.20
C TYR A 135 -3.81 -13.77 -0.85
N SER A 136 -2.94 -13.96 -1.83
CA SER A 136 -1.70 -14.70 -1.64
C SER A 136 -0.70 -13.70 -1.11
N ARG A 137 -0.33 -13.86 0.16
CA ARG A 137 0.71 -13.03 0.76
C ARG A 137 1.97 -13.09 -0.11
N PRO A 138 2.61 -11.95 -0.41
CA PRO A 138 3.83 -11.96 -1.19
C PRO A 138 4.93 -12.77 -0.49
N THR A 139 5.81 -13.36 -1.27
CA THR A 139 7.10 -13.86 -0.79
C THR A 139 7.95 -12.69 -0.28
N PRO A 140 8.93 -12.94 0.61
CA PRO A 140 9.86 -11.91 1.06
C PRO A 140 10.55 -11.17 -0.11
N GLU A 141 10.87 -11.87 -1.19
CA GLU A 141 11.48 -11.31 -2.39
C GLU A 141 10.52 -10.43 -3.19
N GLN A 142 9.24 -10.80 -3.28
CA GLN A 142 8.21 -9.98 -3.92
C GLN A 142 8.00 -8.69 -3.13
N ALA A 143 7.87 -8.78 -1.80
CA ALA A 143 7.77 -7.62 -0.94
C ALA A 143 8.98 -6.69 -1.10
N LEU A 144 10.20 -7.24 -1.09
CA LEU A 144 11.42 -6.44 -1.25
C LEU A 144 11.49 -5.76 -2.62
N ARG A 145 11.05 -6.43 -3.69
CA ARG A 145 10.95 -5.84 -5.02
C ARG A 145 9.93 -4.70 -5.07
N GLU A 146 8.82 -4.82 -4.37
CA GLU A 146 7.82 -3.74 -4.29
C GLU A 146 8.42 -2.50 -3.61
N LEU A 147 9.04 -2.64 -2.43
CA LEU A 147 9.67 -1.50 -1.74
C LEU A 147 10.78 -0.86 -2.59
N LYS A 148 11.61 -1.66 -3.28
CA LYS A 148 12.62 -1.15 -4.22
C LYS A 148 11.99 -0.35 -5.37
N SER A 149 10.88 -0.84 -5.91
CA SER A 149 10.17 -0.19 -7.01
C SER A 149 9.51 1.11 -6.54
N GLY A 150 8.95 1.11 -5.33
CA GLY A 150 8.39 2.28 -4.70
C GLY A 150 9.40 3.39 -4.43
N ASN A 151 10.60 3.08 -3.91
CA ASN A 151 11.64 4.09 -3.78
C ASN A 151 12.09 4.67 -5.13
N LYS A 152 12.13 3.85 -6.21
CA LYS A 152 12.37 4.37 -7.56
C LYS A 152 11.27 5.33 -8.02
N ARG A 153 10.00 5.04 -7.75
CA ARG A 153 8.87 5.93 -8.05
C ARG A 153 9.00 7.24 -7.29
N TYR A 154 9.26 7.18 -5.98
CA TYR A 154 9.53 8.34 -5.13
C TYR A 154 10.65 9.23 -5.69
N LEU A 155 11.80 8.66 -6.04
CA LEU A 155 12.93 9.41 -6.62
C LEU A 155 12.59 10.08 -7.96
N SER A 156 11.75 9.45 -8.77
CA SER A 156 11.34 9.97 -10.08
C SER A 156 10.20 11.01 -10.01
N GLY A 157 9.60 11.23 -8.84
CA GLY A 157 8.40 12.07 -8.67
C GLY A 157 7.13 11.47 -9.28
N LYS A 158 7.13 10.19 -9.67
CA LYS A 158 5.98 9.46 -10.27
C LYS A 158 5.32 8.55 -9.24
N THR A 159 5.00 9.10 -8.09
CA THR A 159 4.40 8.42 -6.93
C THR A 159 2.96 7.97 -7.22
N ASN A 160 2.56 6.86 -6.62
CA ASN A 160 1.22 6.28 -6.77
C ASN A 160 0.32 6.71 -5.60
N HIS A 161 -0.12 7.97 -5.60
CA HIS A 161 -0.86 8.59 -4.49
C HIS A 161 -2.30 8.08 -4.26
N PHE A 162 -2.78 7.09 -5.02
CA PHE A 162 -4.20 6.70 -4.98
C PHE A 162 -4.59 5.89 -3.74
N GLU A 163 -3.62 5.30 -3.01
CA GLU A 163 -3.93 4.40 -1.89
C GLU A 163 -3.96 5.07 -0.52
N VAL A 164 -4.20 6.38 -0.46
CA VAL A 164 -4.40 7.11 0.81
C VAL A 164 -5.76 7.81 0.87
N ASP A 165 -6.66 7.50 -0.07
CA ASP A 165 -7.97 8.12 -0.15
C ASP A 165 -8.99 7.55 0.86
N SER A 166 -10.20 8.12 0.84
CA SER A 166 -11.30 7.68 1.70
C SER A 166 -11.72 6.24 1.46
N VAL A 167 -11.61 5.74 0.22
CA VAL A 167 -11.96 4.36 -0.13
C VAL A 167 -10.99 3.40 0.53
N ARG A 168 -9.68 3.64 0.37
CA ARG A 168 -8.67 2.77 0.99
C ARG A 168 -8.84 2.78 2.50
N ARG A 169 -9.05 3.94 3.11
CA ARG A 169 -9.31 4.06 4.56
C ARG A 169 -10.48 3.19 5.01
N GLU A 170 -11.63 3.29 4.34
CA GLU A 170 -12.81 2.47 4.66
C GLU A 170 -12.55 0.97 4.45
N MET A 171 -11.90 0.61 3.35
CA MET A 171 -11.56 -0.79 3.06
C MET A 171 -10.63 -1.40 4.12
N THR A 172 -9.66 -0.63 4.62
CA THR A 172 -8.76 -1.10 5.70
C THR A 172 -9.46 -1.21 7.05
N ALA A 173 -10.47 -0.38 7.31
CA ALA A 173 -11.29 -0.49 8.53
C ALA A 173 -12.16 -1.75 8.53
N ILE A 174 -12.73 -2.11 7.37
CA ILE A 174 -13.63 -3.28 7.24
C ILE A 174 -12.86 -4.59 7.15
N ASN A 175 -11.80 -4.64 6.33
CA ASN A 175 -11.12 -5.89 5.98
C ASN A 175 -9.82 -6.12 6.76
N GLY A 176 -9.48 -5.19 7.65
CA GLY A 176 -8.19 -5.17 8.35
C GLY A 176 -7.02 -4.82 7.44
N GLN A 177 -5.82 -4.99 7.99
CA GLN A 177 -4.55 -4.65 7.36
C GLN A 177 -3.83 -5.90 6.82
N LYS A 178 -3.14 -5.75 5.69
CA LYS A 178 -2.36 -6.83 5.07
C LYS A 178 -0.99 -6.33 4.59
N PRO A 179 -0.19 -5.70 5.47
CA PRO A 179 1.07 -5.09 5.08
C PRO A 179 2.05 -6.11 4.48
N VAL A 180 2.80 -5.65 3.48
CA VAL A 180 3.77 -6.47 2.74
C VAL A 180 5.14 -6.50 3.44
N ALA A 181 5.44 -5.52 4.28
CA ALA A 181 6.67 -5.45 5.05
C ALA A 181 6.48 -4.73 6.39
N ILE A 182 7.30 -5.14 7.37
CA ILE A 182 7.58 -4.38 8.58
C ILE A 182 8.78 -3.48 8.28
N VAL A 183 8.74 -2.23 8.71
CA VAL A 183 9.90 -1.34 8.63
C VAL A 183 10.23 -0.80 10.02
N LEU A 184 11.39 -1.19 10.54
CA LEU A 184 12.00 -0.54 11.70
C LEU A 184 12.83 0.66 11.18
N GLY A 185 12.33 1.87 11.43
CA GLY A 185 12.94 3.11 10.95
C GLY A 185 13.24 4.10 12.06
N CYS A 186 13.94 5.17 11.71
CA CYS A 186 14.21 6.26 12.64
C CYS A 186 12.98 7.18 12.82
N SER A 187 12.78 7.75 14.00
CA SER A 187 11.80 8.82 14.24
C SER A 187 12.13 10.14 13.52
N ASP A 188 13.26 10.24 12.82
CA ASP A 188 13.66 11.41 12.03
C ASP A 188 12.55 11.82 11.05
N SER A 189 12.04 13.05 11.20
CA SER A 189 10.90 13.57 10.42
C SER A 189 11.17 13.66 8.92
N ARG A 190 12.45 13.61 8.51
CA ARG A 190 12.87 13.62 7.10
C ARG A 190 12.83 12.23 6.47
N VAL A 191 12.48 11.19 7.24
CA VAL A 191 12.35 9.80 6.79
C VAL A 191 10.91 9.27 7.00
N PRO A 192 9.91 9.86 6.31
CA PRO A 192 8.56 9.30 6.29
C PRO A 192 8.53 8.00 5.49
N VAL A 193 8.46 6.86 6.19
CA VAL A 193 8.71 5.52 5.64
C VAL A 193 7.76 5.18 4.48
N GLU A 194 6.47 5.44 4.65
CA GLU A 194 5.44 5.17 3.65
C GLU A 194 5.68 5.98 2.37
N MET A 195 6.10 7.24 2.51
CA MET A 195 6.39 8.11 1.36
C MET A 195 7.67 7.70 0.63
N VAL A 196 8.75 7.41 1.34
CA VAL A 196 10.05 7.08 0.70
C VAL A 196 10.04 5.73 -0.01
N PHE A 197 9.08 4.86 0.34
CA PHE A 197 8.79 3.61 -0.37
C PHE A 197 7.54 3.70 -1.25
N ASP A 198 6.91 4.87 -1.40
CA ASP A 198 5.70 5.08 -2.19
C ASP A 198 4.61 4.01 -1.94
N GLN A 199 4.24 3.87 -0.67
CA GLN A 199 3.26 2.90 -0.17
C GLN A 199 2.01 3.61 0.39
N GLY A 200 0.86 2.93 0.28
CA GLY A 200 -0.44 3.42 0.76
C GLY A 200 -0.80 3.04 2.19
N LEU A 201 -2.05 3.31 2.57
CA LEU A 201 -2.61 2.91 3.85
C LEU A 201 -2.64 1.38 3.98
N ALA A 202 -2.18 0.89 5.15
CA ALA A 202 -2.13 -0.53 5.52
C ALA A 202 -1.20 -1.42 4.66
N GLU A 203 -0.30 -0.82 3.87
CA GLU A 203 0.70 -1.55 3.06
C GLU A 203 2.00 -1.82 3.84
N LEU A 204 2.35 -0.99 4.81
CA LEU A 204 3.51 -1.18 5.68
C LEU A 204 3.10 -1.24 7.16
N PHE A 205 3.79 -2.09 7.91
CA PHE A 205 3.73 -2.09 9.37
C PHE A 205 4.96 -1.35 9.91
N VAL A 206 4.79 -0.12 10.37
CA VAL A 206 5.91 0.79 10.62
C VAL A 206 6.18 0.91 12.13
N VAL A 207 7.42 0.66 12.53
CA VAL A 207 7.93 0.85 13.89
C VAL A 207 9.00 1.93 13.82
N ARG A 208 8.84 3.03 14.55
CA ARG A 208 9.78 4.16 14.51
C ARG A 208 10.24 4.57 15.90
N VAL A 209 11.56 4.61 16.06
CA VAL A 209 12.24 5.07 17.27
C VAL A 209 13.52 5.81 16.88
N ALA A 210 13.99 6.77 17.68
CA ALA A 210 15.22 7.48 17.35
C ALA A 210 16.40 6.52 17.23
N GLY A 211 17.14 6.61 16.13
CA GLY A 211 18.24 5.71 15.82
C GLY A 211 17.81 4.29 15.42
N ASN A 212 16.55 4.05 15.04
CA ASN A 212 16.06 2.76 14.53
C ASN A 212 16.49 1.54 15.39
N VAL A 213 16.61 1.75 16.71
CA VAL A 213 17.04 0.73 17.66
C VAL A 213 15.97 -0.34 17.83
N CYS A 214 16.36 -1.56 18.18
CA CYS A 214 15.43 -2.63 18.50
C CYS A 214 15.49 -2.94 20.00
N ALA A 215 14.67 -2.25 20.80
CA ALA A 215 14.48 -2.61 22.21
C ALA A 215 13.18 -3.42 22.37
N THR A 216 12.73 -3.60 23.62
CA THR A 216 11.61 -4.48 23.95
C THR A 216 10.32 -4.10 23.24
N SER A 217 9.97 -2.81 23.19
CA SER A 217 8.72 -2.36 22.58
C SER A 217 8.72 -2.47 21.06
N GLU A 218 9.86 -2.18 20.42
CA GLU A 218 10.02 -2.33 18.97
C GLU A 218 9.97 -3.81 18.59
N LEU A 219 10.66 -4.66 19.35
CA LEU A 219 10.68 -6.10 19.11
C LEU A 219 9.28 -6.71 19.27
N ALA A 220 8.54 -6.35 20.33
CA ALA A 220 7.16 -6.83 20.52
C ALA A 220 6.24 -6.44 19.36
N SER A 221 6.42 -5.25 18.79
CA SER A 221 5.66 -4.81 17.61
C SER A 221 6.02 -5.62 16.37
N ILE A 222 7.31 -5.91 16.18
CA ILE A 222 7.81 -6.76 15.08
C ILE A 222 7.27 -8.19 15.23
N GLU A 223 7.31 -8.76 16.43
CA GLU A 223 6.76 -10.08 16.73
C GLU A 223 5.27 -10.14 16.42
N TYR A 224 4.51 -9.09 16.75
CA TYR A 224 3.10 -9.02 16.41
C TYR A 224 2.87 -9.06 14.89
N GLY A 225 3.63 -8.24 14.15
CA GLY A 225 3.58 -8.20 12.70
C GLY A 225 3.95 -9.53 12.05
N ILE A 226 4.97 -10.23 12.56
CA ILE A 226 5.37 -11.55 12.05
C ILE A 226 4.36 -12.63 12.43
N LYS A 227 3.90 -12.66 13.68
CA LYS A 227 3.10 -13.79 14.19
C LYS A 227 1.63 -13.70 13.82
N TYR A 228 1.03 -12.52 13.96
CA TYR A 228 -0.42 -12.34 13.81
C TYR A 228 -0.78 -11.75 12.45
N LEU A 229 0.03 -10.83 11.94
CA LEU A 229 -0.16 -10.28 10.59
C LEU A 229 0.61 -11.07 9.52
N GLY A 230 1.48 -12.00 9.94
CA GLY A 230 2.20 -12.93 9.09
C GLY A 230 3.12 -12.28 8.06
N ILE A 231 3.60 -11.07 8.32
CA ILE A 231 4.33 -10.23 7.36
C ILE A 231 5.68 -10.90 6.99
N PRO A 232 6.01 -11.02 5.69
CA PRO A 232 7.12 -11.85 5.20
C PRO A 232 8.48 -11.14 5.18
N LEU A 233 8.51 -9.82 5.40
CA LEU A 233 9.72 -9.01 5.24
C LEU A 233 9.84 -8.00 6.38
N VAL A 234 11.05 -7.88 6.92
CA VAL A 234 11.45 -6.82 7.85
C VAL A 234 12.56 -6.01 7.18
N ILE A 235 12.37 -4.70 7.03
CA ILE A 235 13.44 -3.76 6.67
C ILE A 235 13.93 -3.07 7.94
N VAL A 236 15.24 -3.09 8.17
CA VAL A 236 15.88 -2.20 9.15
C VAL A 236 16.47 -1.02 8.39
N LEU A 237 15.80 0.13 8.47
CA LEU A 237 16.11 1.32 7.68
C LEU A 237 16.86 2.37 8.53
N GLY A 238 18.18 2.39 8.38
CA GLY A 238 19.01 3.50 8.83
C GLY A 238 19.01 4.66 7.82
N HIS A 239 19.66 5.76 8.17
CA HIS A 239 19.81 6.90 7.27
C HIS A 239 21.09 7.71 7.52
N SER A 240 21.51 8.47 6.52
CA SER A 240 22.60 9.44 6.66
C SER A 240 22.22 10.54 7.66
N ASP A 241 23.21 11.17 8.31
CA ASP A 241 23.00 12.27 9.25
C ASP A 241 22.00 12.00 10.38
N CYS A 242 22.00 10.77 10.93
CA CYS A 242 21.15 10.41 12.05
C CYS A 242 21.58 11.10 13.34
N GLY A 243 20.70 11.93 13.92
CA GLY A 243 20.98 12.67 15.15
C GLY A 243 21.29 11.78 16.35
N ALA A 244 20.58 10.66 16.50
CA ALA A 244 20.84 9.70 17.59
C ALA A 244 22.22 9.04 17.45
N VAL A 245 22.61 8.66 16.23
CA VAL A 245 23.94 8.09 15.98
C VAL A 245 25.03 9.14 16.18
N LYS A 246 24.82 10.39 15.73
CA LYS A 246 25.73 11.51 15.98
C LYS A 246 25.97 11.72 17.48
N ALA A 247 24.90 11.74 18.26
CA ALA A 247 25.01 11.88 19.72
C ALA A 247 25.73 10.70 20.38
N ALA A 248 25.51 9.47 19.91
CA ALA A 248 26.23 8.30 20.41
C ALA A 248 27.73 8.33 20.07
N VAL A 249 28.08 8.79 18.86
CA VAL A 249 29.48 9.00 18.44
C VAL A 249 30.12 10.09 19.29
N ASP A 250 29.44 11.22 19.48
CA ASP A 250 29.93 12.33 20.30
C ASP A 250 30.16 11.90 21.76
N SER A 251 29.21 11.18 22.35
CA SER A 251 29.37 10.60 23.69
C SER A 251 30.59 9.67 23.79
N ALA A 252 30.81 8.82 22.78
CA ALA A 252 31.92 7.86 22.76
C ALA A 252 33.29 8.50 22.51
N VAL A 253 33.35 9.69 21.91
CA VAL A 253 34.58 10.40 21.55
C VAL A 253 34.91 11.50 22.56
N ASN A 254 33.91 12.29 22.96
CA ASN A 254 34.06 13.49 23.78
C ASN A 254 33.51 13.34 25.21
N GLY A 255 32.85 12.22 25.54
CA GLY A 255 32.30 11.97 26.87
C GLY A 255 30.99 12.71 27.17
N SER A 256 30.34 13.26 26.14
CA SER A 256 29.06 13.98 26.30
C SER A 256 27.99 13.10 26.94
N LEU A 257 27.34 13.62 27.98
CA LEU A 257 26.20 12.99 28.64
C LEU A 257 24.91 13.60 28.13
N LEU A 258 23.92 12.76 27.82
CA LEU A 258 22.60 13.22 27.42
C LEU A 258 21.63 13.20 28.61
N PRO A 259 20.75 14.22 28.76
CA PRO A 259 19.83 14.30 29.88
C PRO A 259 18.59 13.41 29.71
N GLY A 260 17.85 13.22 30.81
CA GLY A 260 16.53 12.58 30.81
C GLY A 260 16.57 11.13 30.36
N ASN A 261 15.64 10.76 29.45
CA ASN A 261 15.52 9.39 28.95
C ASN A 261 16.45 9.07 27.76
N LEU A 262 17.16 10.06 27.22
CA LEU A 262 18.04 9.87 26.06
C LEU A 262 19.13 8.79 26.26
N PRO A 263 19.73 8.59 27.45
CA PRO A 263 20.68 7.51 27.71
C PRO A 263 20.12 6.11 27.39
N THR A 264 18.81 5.90 27.47
CA THR A 264 18.19 4.60 27.14
C THR A 264 18.41 4.24 25.67
N ILE A 265 18.22 5.18 24.75
CA ILE A 265 18.50 5.01 23.32
C ILE A 265 20.00 4.93 23.07
N MET A 266 20.81 5.76 23.76
CA MET A 266 22.26 5.73 23.61
C MET A 266 22.86 4.38 23.97
N SER A 267 22.37 3.74 25.02
CA SER A 267 22.83 2.40 25.43
C SER A 267 22.64 1.35 24.35
N LYS A 268 21.64 1.52 23.46
CA LYS A 268 21.36 0.62 22.35
C LYS A 268 22.20 0.89 21.11
N ILE A 269 22.67 2.13 20.92
CA ILE A 269 23.50 2.52 19.76
C ILE A 269 25.00 2.39 20.06
N ALA A 270 25.42 2.59 21.33
CA ALA A 270 26.82 2.58 21.73
C ALA A 270 27.61 1.33 21.29
N PRO A 271 27.06 0.10 21.34
CA PRO A 271 27.78 -1.08 20.84
C PRO A 271 28.10 -1.02 19.34
N ALA A 272 27.21 -0.43 18.53
CA ALA A 272 27.45 -0.23 17.11
C ALA A 272 28.56 0.79 16.85
N VAL A 273 28.61 1.88 17.63
CA VAL A 273 29.69 2.87 17.58
C VAL A 273 31.03 2.22 17.96
N ALA A 274 31.07 1.42 19.02
CA ALA A 274 32.26 0.70 19.43
C ALA A 274 32.75 -0.27 18.34
N ALA A 275 31.83 -1.02 17.72
CA ALA A 275 32.15 -1.92 16.61
C ALA A 275 32.69 -1.16 15.38
N ALA A 276 32.08 -0.04 15.02
CA ALA A 276 32.54 0.81 13.92
C ALA A 276 33.95 1.36 14.17
N ARG A 277 34.21 1.91 15.36
CA ARG A 277 35.54 2.40 15.77
C ARG A 277 36.61 1.30 15.73
N LYS A 278 36.26 0.09 16.19
CA LYS A 278 37.17 -1.05 16.16
C LYS A 278 37.51 -1.47 14.72
N LYS A 279 36.50 -1.49 13.84
CA LYS A 279 36.66 -1.90 12.44
C LYS A 279 37.33 -0.82 11.58
N HIS A 280 37.10 0.45 11.90
CA HIS A 280 37.55 1.61 11.14
C HIS A 280 38.23 2.66 12.06
N PRO A 281 39.39 2.35 12.65
CA PRO A 281 40.02 3.20 13.68
C PRO A 281 40.44 4.60 13.18
N ALA A 282 40.67 4.75 11.88
CA ALA A 282 41.05 6.01 11.25
C ALA A 282 39.86 6.95 10.99
N GLU A 283 38.63 6.44 10.94
CA GLU A 283 37.44 7.25 10.63
C GLU A 283 37.08 8.17 11.81
N LYS A 284 36.71 9.41 11.48
CA LYS A 284 36.30 10.46 12.44
C LYS A 284 35.12 11.24 11.87
N GLY A 285 34.48 12.06 12.71
CA GLY A 285 33.39 12.95 12.29
C GLY A 285 32.30 12.20 11.51
N ASP A 286 31.89 12.75 10.37
CA ASP A 286 30.80 12.21 9.56
C ASP A 286 31.08 10.81 8.99
N GLN A 287 32.35 10.44 8.73
CA GLN A 287 32.70 9.09 8.29
C GLN A 287 32.39 8.07 9.39
N LEU A 288 32.82 8.36 10.62
CA LEU A 288 32.55 7.49 11.76
C LEU A 288 31.04 7.41 12.05
N VAL A 289 30.30 8.51 11.91
CA VAL A 289 28.84 8.53 12.03
C VAL A 289 28.19 7.63 11.00
N HIS A 290 28.62 7.71 9.73
CA HIS A 290 28.10 6.87 8.66
C HIS A 290 28.34 5.37 8.93
N SER A 291 29.58 4.99 9.24
CA SER A 291 29.92 3.60 9.56
C SER A 291 29.20 3.10 10.81
N SER A 292 29.02 3.97 11.82
CA SER A 292 28.25 3.65 13.02
C SER A 292 26.76 3.46 12.71
N ALA A 293 26.19 4.24 11.79
CA ALA A 293 24.80 4.08 11.38
C ALA A 293 24.58 2.75 10.65
N ILE A 294 25.50 2.34 9.78
CA ILE A 294 25.47 1.02 9.14
C ILE A 294 25.61 -0.10 10.18
N ALA A 295 26.56 0.03 11.11
CA ALA A 295 26.73 -0.94 12.19
C ALA A 295 25.46 -1.05 13.06
N ASN A 296 24.76 0.06 13.28
CA ASN A 296 23.55 0.11 14.07
C ASN A 296 22.35 -0.56 13.39
N VAL A 297 22.25 -0.50 12.05
CA VAL A 297 21.30 -1.31 11.27
C VAL A 297 21.50 -2.80 11.56
N TRP A 298 22.75 -3.27 11.49
CA TRP A 298 23.05 -4.69 11.74
C TRP A 298 22.91 -5.10 13.20
N LEU A 299 23.25 -4.22 14.14
CA LEU A 299 23.01 -4.45 15.56
C LEU A 299 21.52 -4.63 15.84
N SER A 300 20.67 -3.77 15.29
CA SER A 300 19.22 -3.87 15.48
C SER A 300 18.65 -5.15 14.85
N ALA A 301 19.14 -5.56 13.68
CA ALA A 301 18.78 -6.85 13.08
C ALA A 301 19.25 -8.05 13.93
N ASN A 302 20.44 -7.95 14.54
CA ASN A 302 20.94 -8.95 15.47
C ASN A 302 20.08 -9.04 16.73
N ASP A 303 19.73 -7.90 17.33
CA ASP A 303 18.92 -7.85 18.54
C ASP A 303 17.57 -8.54 18.35
N MET A 304 16.97 -8.46 17.16
CA MET A 304 15.75 -9.20 16.84
C MET A 304 15.96 -10.73 16.93
N LEU A 305 17.03 -11.27 16.34
CA LEU A 305 17.31 -12.71 16.35
C LEU A 305 17.79 -13.21 17.70
N SER A 306 18.55 -12.40 18.43
CA SER A 306 19.12 -12.76 19.73
C SER A 306 18.06 -12.77 20.83
N ASN A 307 17.05 -11.90 20.73
CA ASN A 307 16.09 -11.67 21.81
C ASN A 307 14.66 -12.16 21.50
N SER A 308 14.41 -12.73 20.30
CA SER A 308 13.09 -13.29 19.94
C SER A 308 13.19 -14.66 19.30
N THR A 309 12.60 -15.67 19.95
CA THR A 309 12.41 -17.00 19.36
C THR A 309 11.46 -16.94 18.17
N ILE A 310 10.43 -16.08 18.22
CA ILE A 310 9.46 -15.89 17.13
C ILE A 310 10.17 -15.41 15.86
N VAL A 311 10.98 -14.34 15.97
CA VAL A 311 11.72 -13.81 14.81
C VAL A 311 12.74 -14.84 14.33
N LYS A 312 13.49 -15.43 15.25
CA LYS A 312 14.52 -16.43 14.92
C LYS A 312 13.93 -17.60 14.14
N GLU A 313 12.88 -18.24 14.63
CA GLU A 313 12.23 -19.36 13.95
C GLU A 313 11.65 -18.96 12.58
N ALA A 314 11.03 -17.79 12.47
CA ALA A 314 10.49 -17.30 11.21
C ALA A 314 11.57 -17.07 10.15
N VAL A 315 12.74 -16.53 10.54
CA VAL A 315 13.87 -16.32 9.64
C VAL A 315 14.55 -17.63 9.25
N PHE A 316 14.86 -18.49 10.22
CA PHE A 316 15.53 -19.77 9.97
C PHE A 316 14.66 -20.82 9.28
N SER A 317 13.34 -20.59 9.17
CA SER A 317 12.42 -21.39 8.34
C SER A 317 12.19 -20.79 6.95
N GLY A 318 12.76 -19.62 6.64
CA GLY A 318 12.60 -18.93 5.36
C GLY A 318 11.25 -18.22 5.19
N LYS A 319 10.38 -18.21 6.21
CA LYS A 319 9.08 -17.51 6.17
C LYS A 319 9.23 -16.00 6.18
N VAL A 320 10.27 -15.49 6.84
CA VAL A 320 10.55 -14.07 6.97
C VAL A 320 12.00 -13.77 6.58
N LYS A 321 12.23 -12.64 5.91
CA LYS A 321 13.58 -12.09 5.72
C LYS A 321 13.77 -10.79 6.47
N ILE A 322 14.96 -10.58 7.01
CA ILE A 322 15.40 -9.28 7.52
C ILE A 322 16.38 -8.69 6.51
N VAL A 323 16.18 -7.45 6.09
CA VAL A 323 17.06 -6.75 5.14
C VAL A 323 17.49 -5.42 5.73
N GLY A 324 18.79 -5.20 5.79
CA GLY A 324 19.36 -3.91 6.17
C GLY A 324 19.30 -2.92 5.00
N ALA A 325 18.99 -1.66 5.28
CA ALA A 325 18.97 -0.59 4.28
C ALA A 325 19.43 0.75 4.88
N MET A 326 19.96 1.61 4.02
CA MET A 326 20.39 2.97 4.36
C MET A 326 19.76 3.96 3.41
N ARG A 327 19.02 4.94 3.95
CA ARG A 327 18.56 6.10 3.18
C ARG A 327 19.61 7.22 3.19
N ASP A 328 19.93 7.72 2.02
CA ASP A 328 20.65 8.99 1.89
C ASP A 328 19.64 10.15 1.94
N LEU A 329 19.78 11.05 2.92
CA LEU A 329 18.84 12.15 3.12
C LEU A 329 18.89 13.19 2.00
N LYS A 330 20.04 13.34 1.33
CA LYS A 330 20.26 14.38 0.32
C LYS A 330 19.67 13.98 -1.03
N THR A 331 19.85 12.73 -1.41
CA THR A 331 19.40 12.18 -2.70
C THR A 331 18.04 11.48 -2.59
N GLY A 332 17.63 11.07 -1.39
CA GLY A 332 16.43 10.26 -1.16
C GLY A 332 16.62 8.77 -1.49
N THR A 333 17.79 8.38 -1.97
CA THR A 333 18.08 7.01 -2.41
C THR A 333 18.13 6.06 -1.23
N ILE A 334 17.57 4.86 -1.38
CA ILE A 334 17.71 3.78 -0.41
C ILE A 334 18.66 2.71 -0.96
N THR A 335 19.81 2.56 -0.31
CA THR A 335 20.78 1.50 -0.57
C THR A 335 20.45 0.30 0.29
N PHE A 336 20.11 -0.82 -0.33
CA PHE A 336 19.86 -2.09 0.37
C PHE A 336 21.18 -2.82 0.61
N LEU A 337 21.50 -3.05 1.88
CA LEU A 337 22.78 -3.60 2.32
C LEU A 337 22.85 -5.14 2.27
N GLY A 338 21.70 -5.81 2.19
CA GLY A 338 21.59 -7.26 2.09
C GLY A 338 20.75 -7.90 3.19
N GLU A 339 20.66 -9.23 3.16
CA GLU A 339 19.89 -10.05 4.09
C GLU A 339 20.65 -10.32 5.40
N TYR A 340 19.92 -10.37 6.51
CA TYR A 340 20.41 -10.76 7.83
C TYR A 340 19.64 -11.97 8.41
N PRO A 341 20.33 -12.98 8.97
CA PRO A 341 21.78 -13.17 8.86
C PRO A 341 22.15 -13.45 7.40
N GLN A 342 23.44 -13.35 7.05
CA GLN A 342 23.86 -13.68 5.69
C GLN A 342 23.43 -15.11 5.33
N PRO A 343 22.94 -15.38 4.09
CA PRO A 343 22.37 -16.68 3.71
C PRO A 343 23.28 -17.89 4.00
N ALA A 344 24.61 -17.72 3.90
CA ALA A 344 25.57 -18.77 4.24
C ALA A 344 25.44 -19.27 5.69
N ARG A 345 25.02 -18.41 6.64
CA ARG A 345 24.77 -18.77 8.04
C ARG A 345 23.44 -19.49 8.27
N LEU A 346 22.55 -19.51 7.28
CA LEU A 346 21.28 -20.25 7.36
C LEU A 346 21.46 -21.73 6.96
N MET A 347 22.49 -22.04 6.17
CA MET A 347 22.77 -23.40 5.68
C MET A 347 23.58 -24.27 6.66
N THR A 348 24.14 -23.68 7.73
CA THR A 348 24.98 -24.37 8.72
C THR A 348 24.17 -24.93 9.90
N LYS A 349 22.96 -25.46 9.65
CA LYS A 349 22.14 -26.08 10.70
C LYS A 349 22.62 -27.47 11.07
#